data_AF-A0A925F7N1-F1
#
_entry.id   AF-A0A925F7N1-F1
#
_cell.length_a   1.000
_cell.length_b   1.000
_cell.length_c   1.000
_cell.angle_alpha   90.00
_cell.angle_beta   90.00
_cell.angle_gamma   90.00
#
_symmetry.space_group_name_H-M   'P 1'
#
loop_
_entity.id
_entity.type
_entity.pdbx_description
1 polymer ?
#
loop_
_entity_poly.entity_id
_entity_poly.type
_entity_poly.pdbx_seq_one_letter_code
_entity_poly.pdbx_strand_id
1 'polypeptide(L)'
;ETLPDLRLCHEAFQPDGSYGESVQYGNYLALALTLSHEALIRRFPEKAATLDAPAYGRGMAWVASSQFYAKPLGGSWGDEPRARAANFNDSAALFRPSGDVLLHLATRSGSETERGLARWLFQEYYEPVPTQGPHDLATFGMVNDWGFLTLPLLTHDLPPALSPKAAGLPLTHAFSNGHAFVRDAWDGKTILALNGGGEPLYGPGHLHGDLGSFILVHNQERLLTDPGHSCYRNLIHGLESSSQTHNTCSFLVEKESLGLQEDMAKATLLEQKSVLPRRLILDGKPGAPINRGNQKLIAERDDAVSVVGVELAATYGSPIRLFSRLWLLAGSHVVFVVDTIEASQPVTTVWNWLVNNRDGQTIAESNDSLLTVWRNGAGLKLWPGGTVRGSHPVYGYVHDAYHVEPAELGEGRPGSGLVFRFTEKTPFVTRTVVHALALDTADALDAWVLETEHGDFTLTNGAKKWSLRLSVSDTAALTLTSGHGRAWAVRPLGNAYQLVRL
;
A
#
# COMPACT_ATOMS: atom_id res chain seq x y z
N GLU A 1 -1.62 -31.80 22.93
CA GLU A 1 -0.23 -31.85 22.46
C GLU A 1 0.11 -30.66 21.58
N THR A 2 -0.73 -30.28 20.60
CA THR A 2 -0.49 -29.16 19.66
C THR A 2 -0.77 -27.74 20.17
N LEU A 3 -1.17 -27.57 21.44
CA LEU A 3 -1.49 -26.24 21.99
C LEU A 3 -0.27 -25.27 21.98
N PRO A 4 0.96 -25.71 22.26
CA PRO A 4 2.15 -24.86 22.11
C PRO A 4 2.34 -24.37 20.68
N ASP A 5 2.13 -25.23 19.67
CA ASP A 5 2.26 -24.86 18.26
C ASP A 5 1.24 -23.78 17.86
N LEU A 6 0.00 -23.92 18.34
CA LEU A 6 -1.03 -22.91 18.13
C LEU A 6 -0.62 -21.56 18.73
N ARG A 7 -0.04 -21.54 19.93
CA ARG A 7 0.49 -20.29 20.52
C ARG A 7 1.58 -19.66 19.66
N LEU A 8 2.48 -20.47 19.10
CA LEU A 8 3.50 -19.98 18.17
C LEU A 8 2.89 -19.34 16.92
N CYS A 9 1.80 -19.89 16.39
CA CYS A 9 1.11 -19.28 15.24
C CYS A 9 0.54 -17.88 15.54
N HIS A 10 0.12 -17.61 16.78
CA HIS A 10 -0.31 -16.25 17.18
C HIS A 10 0.85 -15.25 17.14
N GLU A 11 2.09 -15.70 17.38
CA GLU A 11 3.31 -14.87 17.36
C GLU A 11 3.81 -14.52 15.95
N ALA A 12 3.07 -14.91 14.89
CA ALA A 12 3.37 -14.52 13.52
C ALA A 12 2.86 -13.12 13.16
N PHE A 13 1.85 -12.62 13.89
CA PHE A 13 1.42 -11.22 13.80
C PHE A 13 2.45 -10.29 14.43
N GLN A 14 2.51 -9.08 13.92
CA GLN A 14 3.25 -8.01 14.55
C GLN A 14 2.64 -7.64 15.91
N PRO A 15 3.38 -6.98 16.82
CA PRO A 15 2.84 -6.53 18.10
C PRO A 15 1.58 -5.65 17.99
N ASP A 16 1.49 -4.82 16.94
CA ASP A 16 0.31 -3.98 16.65
C ASP A 16 -0.83 -4.72 15.91
N GLY A 17 -0.68 -6.02 15.68
CA GLY A 17 -1.65 -6.87 14.99
C GLY A 17 -1.64 -6.77 13.47
N SER A 18 -0.78 -5.95 12.87
CA SER A 18 -0.52 -5.99 11.44
C SER A 18 0.22 -7.29 11.04
N TYR A 19 0.15 -7.69 9.78
CA TYR A 19 0.77 -8.93 9.30
C TYR A 19 1.78 -8.67 8.20
N GLY A 20 2.89 -9.43 8.23
CA GLY A 20 4.07 -9.14 7.41
C GLY A 20 3.89 -9.37 5.91
N GLU A 21 2.93 -10.21 5.52
CA GLU A 21 2.69 -10.58 4.13
C GLU A 21 1.72 -9.60 3.46
N SER A 22 0.44 -9.66 3.77
CA SER A 22 -0.55 -8.71 3.26
C SER A 22 -1.80 -8.73 4.13
N VAL A 23 -2.74 -7.81 3.88
CA VAL A 23 -4.04 -7.81 4.57
C VAL A 23 -4.84 -9.07 4.29
N GLN A 24 -4.73 -9.61 3.06
CA GLN A 24 -5.39 -10.85 2.66
C GLN A 24 -4.79 -12.06 3.38
N TYR A 25 -3.45 -12.20 3.39
CA TYR A 25 -2.79 -13.31 4.08
C TYR A 25 -2.88 -13.20 5.60
N GLY A 26 -2.94 -11.99 6.15
CA GLY A 26 -3.22 -11.77 7.56
C GLY A 26 -4.62 -12.27 7.95
N ASN A 27 -5.63 -12.01 7.10
CA ASN A 27 -6.97 -12.58 7.29
C ASN A 27 -6.98 -14.10 7.12
N TYR A 28 -6.20 -14.66 6.20
CA TYR A 28 -6.09 -16.11 6.02
C TYR A 28 -5.56 -16.80 7.29
N LEU A 29 -4.51 -16.26 7.90
CA LEU A 29 -4.02 -16.74 9.20
C LEU A 29 -5.06 -16.52 10.31
N ALA A 30 -5.69 -15.34 10.37
CA ALA A 30 -6.71 -15.04 11.37
C ALA A 30 -7.91 -16.00 11.29
N LEU A 31 -8.30 -16.44 10.10
CA LEU A 31 -9.35 -17.43 9.89
C LEU A 31 -8.93 -18.79 10.46
N ALA A 32 -7.72 -19.27 10.17
CA ALA A 32 -7.21 -20.53 10.73
C ALA A 32 -7.15 -20.50 12.27
N LEU A 33 -6.70 -19.38 12.84
CA LEU A 33 -6.67 -19.18 14.29
C LEU A 33 -8.07 -19.09 14.91
N THR A 34 -9.01 -18.43 14.24
CA THR A 34 -10.42 -18.34 14.64
C THR A 34 -11.05 -19.73 14.71
N LEU A 35 -10.90 -20.53 13.65
CA LEU A 35 -11.42 -21.91 13.59
C LEU A 35 -10.84 -22.78 14.72
N SER A 36 -9.53 -22.67 14.95
CA SER A 36 -8.83 -23.41 16.00
C SER A 36 -9.31 -23.00 17.40
N HIS A 37 -9.47 -21.69 17.62
CA HIS A 37 -9.95 -21.15 18.89
C HIS A 37 -11.39 -21.58 19.17
N GLU A 38 -12.27 -21.47 18.19
CA GLU A 38 -13.67 -21.86 18.28
C GLU A 38 -13.83 -23.37 18.51
N ALA A 39 -13.01 -24.21 17.90
CA ALA A 39 -12.97 -25.64 18.20
C ALA A 39 -12.55 -25.92 19.66
N LEU A 40 -11.55 -25.19 20.17
CA LEU A 40 -11.07 -25.34 21.54
C LEU A 40 -12.08 -24.85 22.56
N ILE A 41 -12.76 -23.70 22.36
CA ILE A 41 -13.77 -23.18 23.28
C ILE A 41 -14.87 -24.24 23.52
N ARG A 42 -15.30 -24.94 22.46
CA ARG A 42 -16.38 -25.93 22.55
C ARG A 42 -16.00 -27.20 23.32
N ARG A 43 -14.72 -27.59 23.31
CA ARG A 43 -14.26 -28.87 23.89
C ARG A 43 -13.43 -28.71 25.16
N PHE A 44 -12.66 -27.64 25.26
CA PHE A 44 -11.67 -27.36 26.31
C PHE A 44 -11.64 -25.85 26.63
N PRO A 45 -12.73 -25.27 27.17
CA PRO A 45 -12.86 -23.83 27.41
C PRO A 45 -11.74 -23.25 28.29
N GLU A 46 -11.27 -24.02 29.27
CA GLU A 46 -10.14 -23.65 30.13
C GLU A 46 -8.82 -23.48 29.37
N LYS A 47 -8.62 -24.26 28.29
CA LYS A 47 -7.43 -24.13 27.44
C LYS A 47 -7.58 -22.98 26.46
N ALA A 48 -8.76 -22.78 25.90
CA ALA A 48 -9.05 -21.66 25.01
C ALA A 48 -8.79 -20.31 25.70
N ALA A 49 -9.16 -20.18 26.98
CA ALA A 49 -8.87 -19.00 27.80
C ALA A 49 -7.38 -18.68 27.96
N THR A 50 -6.47 -19.61 27.62
CA THR A 50 -5.02 -19.38 27.65
C THR A 50 -4.44 -18.91 26.31
N LEU A 51 -5.26 -18.77 25.27
CA LEU A 51 -4.85 -18.30 23.96
C LEU A 51 -5.05 -16.79 23.83
N ASP A 52 -4.09 -16.12 23.18
CA ASP A 52 -4.15 -14.68 22.91
C ASP A 52 -5.04 -14.41 21.68
N ALA A 53 -6.37 -14.55 21.81
CA ALA A 53 -7.31 -14.07 20.78
C ALA A 53 -7.07 -12.61 20.35
N PRO A 54 -6.62 -11.69 21.25
CA PRO A 54 -6.18 -10.36 20.84
C PRO A 54 -5.04 -10.31 19.81
N ALA A 55 -4.26 -11.38 19.57
CA ALA A 55 -3.13 -11.35 18.63
C ALA A 55 -3.51 -10.87 17.21
N TYR A 56 -4.61 -11.38 16.67
CA TYR A 56 -5.19 -10.92 15.40
C TYR A 56 -6.34 -9.91 15.59
N GLY A 57 -6.89 -9.80 16.81
CA GLY A 57 -7.84 -8.75 17.18
C GLY A 57 -7.25 -7.33 17.11
N ARG A 58 -6.01 -7.15 17.57
CA ARG A 58 -5.26 -5.89 17.49
C ARG A 58 -5.17 -5.36 16.05
N GLY A 59 -5.18 -6.26 15.07
CA GLY A 59 -5.12 -5.95 13.65
C GLY A 59 -6.36 -5.25 13.09
N MET A 60 -7.47 -5.12 13.82
CA MET A 60 -8.70 -4.50 13.29
C MET A 60 -8.51 -3.02 12.90
N ALA A 61 -7.65 -2.29 13.61
CA ALA A 61 -7.31 -0.92 13.21
C ALA A 61 -6.56 -0.89 11.87
N TRP A 62 -5.65 -1.84 11.65
CA TRP A 62 -4.91 -2.01 10.39
C TRP A 62 -5.82 -2.43 9.24
N VAL A 63 -6.68 -3.41 9.46
CA VAL A 63 -7.67 -3.87 8.49
C VAL A 63 -8.61 -2.74 8.09
N ALA A 64 -9.18 -2.01 9.06
CA ALA A 64 -10.06 -0.87 8.77
C ALA A 64 -9.33 0.25 8.02
N SER A 65 -8.07 0.54 8.39
CA SER A 65 -7.24 1.53 7.69
C SER A 65 -6.85 1.10 6.28
N SER A 66 -6.86 -0.19 5.98
CA SER A 66 -6.56 -0.73 4.65
C SER A 66 -7.72 -0.59 3.66
N GLN A 67 -8.95 -0.36 4.13
CA GLN A 67 -10.14 -0.30 3.28
C GLN A 67 -10.33 1.08 2.62
N PHE A 68 -10.53 1.12 1.30
CA PHE A 68 -10.68 2.37 0.57
C PHE A 68 -12.13 2.81 0.42
N TYR A 69 -12.94 1.99 -0.25
CA TYR A 69 -14.34 2.26 -0.59
C TYR A 69 -14.99 0.96 -1.09
N ALA A 70 -16.33 0.95 -1.15
CA ALA A 70 -17.08 -0.12 -1.82
C ALA A 70 -17.76 0.43 -3.08
N LYS A 71 -17.49 -0.19 -4.22
CA LYS A 71 -18.08 0.19 -5.51
C LYS A 71 -18.27 -1.04 -6.40
N PRO A 72 -19.31 -1.07 -7.26
CA PRO A 72 -19.43 -2.10 -8.30
C PRO A 72 -18.18 -2.18 -9.18
N LEU A 73 -17.86 -3.37 -9.68
CA LEU A 73 -16.77 -3.59 -10.63
C LEU A 73 -17.28 -3.65 -12.06
N GLY A 74 -18.55 -4.02 -12.25
CA GLY A 74 -19.10 -4.39 -13.54
C GLY A 74 -18.52 -5.71 -14.07
N GLY A 75 -18.90 -6.04 -15.30
CA GLY A 75 -18.47 -7.27 -15.97
C GLY A 75 -18.84 -8.53 -15.20
N SER A 76 -17.93 -9.50 -15.14
CA SER A 76 -18.16 -10.81 -14.51
C SER A 76 -18.35 -10.76 -12.99
N TRP A 77 -18.13 -9.60 -12.35
CA TRP A 77 -18.30 -9.41 -10.91
C TRP A 77 -19.68 -8.87 -10.52
N GLY A 78 -20.50 -8.48 -11.50
CA GLY A 78 -21.84 -7.93 -11.31
C GLY A 78 -21.86 -6.47 -10.85
N ASP A 79 -23.06 -6.01 -10.50
CA ASP A 79 -23.38 -4.61 -10.15
C ASP A 79 -23.40 -4.35 -8.64
N GLU A 80 -23.07 -5.35 -7.83
CA GLU A 80 -23.02 -5.22 -6.38
C GLU A 80 -21.75 -4.49 -5.93
N PRO A 81 -21.83 -3.58 -4.93
CA PRO A 81 -20.66 -2.94 -4.37
C PRO A 81 -19.72 -3.96 -3.72
N ARG A 82 -18.46 -4.01 -4.16
CA ARG A 82 -17.44 -4.83 -3.50
C ARG A 82 -16.41 -3.95 -2.80
N ALA A 83 -15.87 -4.44 -1.69
CA ALA A 83 -14.81 -3.77 -0.96
C ALA A 83 -13.54 -3.64 -1.81
N ARG A 84 -12.87 -2.50 -1.71
CA ARG A 84 -11.51 -2.28 -2.22
C ARG A 84 -10.60 -1.98 -1.05
N ALA A 85 -9.43 -2.60 -1.04
CA ALA A 85 -8.42 -2.35 -0.02
C ALA A 85 -7.04 -2.17 -0.65
N ALA A 86 -6.08 -1.74 0.17
CA ALA A 86 -4.67 -1.78 -0.20
C ALA A 86 -4.23 -3.21 -0.50
N ASN A 87 -3.54 -3.39 -1.62
CA ASN A 87 -3.19 -4.70 -2.18
C ASN A 87 -1.69 -4.87 -2.44
N PHE A 88 -0.87 -4.50 -1.46
CA PHE A 88 0.58 -4.74 -1.47
C PHE A 88 0.92 -6.21 -1.31
N ASN A 89 2.12 -6.59 -1.77
CA ASN A 89 2.59 -7.97 -1.78
C ASN A 89 1.57 -8.90 -2.48
N ASP A 90 1.55 -10.20 -2.17
CA ASP A 90 0.44 -11.04 -2.64
C ASP A 90 -0.87 -10.64 -1.94
N SER A 91 -1.63 -9.78 -2.61
CA SER A 91 -2.97 -9.39 -2.20
C SER A 91 -3.84 -9.05 -3.40
N ALA A 92 -5.10 -9.44 -3.32
CA ALA A 92 -6.14 -9.02 -4.25
C ALA A 92 -6.51 -7.55 -4.04
N ALA A 93 -6.94 -6.88 -5.12
CA ALA A 93 -7.56 -5.58 -5.04
C ALA A 93 -8.95 -5.59 -4.36
N LEU A 94 -9.64 -6.74 -4.43
CA LEU A 94 -10.86 -7.02 -3.71
C LEU A 94 -10.53 -7.68 -2.38
N PHE A 95 -10.91 -7.02 -1.29
CA PHE A 95 -10.72 -7.60 0.03
C PHE A 95 -11.76 -7.07 1.01
N ARG A 96 -12.52 -7.99 1.58
CA ARG A 96 -13.20 -7.84 2.88
C ARG A 96 -12.67 -8.93 3.80
N PRO A 97 -12.58 -8.74 5.13
CA PRO A 97 -12.21 -9.82 6.05
C PRO A 97 -13.29 -10.90 6.09
N SER A 98 -12.94 -12.12 6.49
CA SER A 98 -13.92 -13.22 6.61
C SER A 98 -14.99 -12.90 7.66
N GLY A 99 -16.26 -13.21 7.34
CA GLY A 99 -17.38 -13.03 8.28
C GLY A 99 -17.19 -13.81 9.59
N ASP A 100 -16.57 -14.99 9.51
CA ASP A 100 -16.24 -15.81 10.69
C ASP A 100 -15.25 -15.09 11.61
N VAL A 101 -14.20 -14.49 11.04
CA VAL A 101 -13.19 -13.73 11.81
C VAL A 101 -13.82 -12.50 12.45
N LEU A 102 -14.59 -11.73 11.68
CA LEU A 102 -15.20 -10.48 12.15
C LEU A 102 -16.16 -10.73 13.33
N LEU A 103 -17.05 -11.71 13.20
CA LEU A 103 -18.01 -12.01 14.26
C LEU A 103 -17.37 -12.74 15.44
N HIS A 104 -16.32 -13.54 15.21
CA HIS A 104 -15.55 -14.13 16.30
C HIS A 104 -14.93 -13.02 17.14
N LEU A 105 -14.27 -12.05 16.52
CA LEU A 105 -13.66 -10.92 17.23
C LEU A 105 -14.73 -10.04 17.90
N ALA A 106 -15.84 -9.75 17.24
CA ALA A 106 -16.96 -9.00 17.82
C ALA A 106 -17.52 -9.68 19.09
N THR A 107 -17.50 -11.01 19.13
CA THR A 107 -18.02 -11.81 20.24
C THR A 107 -16.97 -12.04 21.34
N ARG A 108 -15.71 -12.27 20.97
CA ARG A 108 -14.68 -12.86 21.86
C ARG A 108 -13.55 -11.92 22.25
N SER A 109 -13.28 -10.84 21.50
CA SER A 109 -12.19 -9.94 21.86
C SER A 109 -12.44 -9.31 23.23
N GLY A 110 -11.38 -9.13 24.02
CA GLY A 110 -11.43 -8.41 25.30
C GLY A 110 -11.46 -6.89 25.16
N SER A 111 -11.26 -6.35 23.95
CA SER A 111 -11.17 -4.91 23.67
C SER A 111 -12.44 -4.39 23.01
N GLU A 112 -13.11 -3.41 23.62
CA GLU A 112 -14.32 -2.80 23.07
C GLU A 112 -14.08 -2.21 21.67
N THR A 113 -12.93 -1.57 21.47
CA THR A 113 -12.55 -1.00 20.17
C THR A 113 -12.40 -2.08 19.10
N GLU A 114 -11.73 -3.19 19.42
CA GLU A 114 -11.55 -4.31 18.46
C GLU A 114 -12.90 -4.94 18.11
N ARG A 115 -13.73 -5.20 19.13
CA ARG A 115 -15.06 -5.79 18.93
C ARG A 115 -15.95 -4.86 18.08
N GLY A 116 -15.95 -3.56 18.38
CA GLY A 116 -16.73 -2.56 17.68
C GLY A 116 -16.28 -2.36 16.22
N LEU A 117 -14.97 -2.30 15.97
CA LEU A 117 -14.41 -2.22 14.62
C LEU A 117 -14.72 -3.47 13.80
N ALA A 118 -14.58 -4.66 14.38
CA ALA A 118 -14.91 -5.91 13.71
C ALA A 118 -16.41 -5.97 13.35
N ARG A 119 -17.28 -5.52 14.27
CA ARG A 119 -18.71 -5.40 14.02
C ARG A 119 -19.04 -4.39 12.92
N TRP A 120 -18.35 -3.25 12.88
CA TRP A 120 -18.52 -2.24 11.85
C TRP A 120 -18.08 -2.74 10.47
N LEU A 121 -16.93 -3.41 10.37
CA LEU A 121 -16.46 -4.02 9.12
C LEU A 121 -17.48 -5.05 8.59
N PHE A 122 -18.08 -5.83 9.48
CA PHE A 122 -19.14 -6.77 9.10
C PHE A 122 -20.39 -6.04 8.60
N GLN A 123 -20.82 -5.01 9.33
CA GLN A 123 -21.94 -4.16 8.92
C GLN A 123 -21.71 -3.52 7.56
N GLU A 124 -20.50 -3.05 7.28
CA GLU A 124 -20.19 -2.32 6.06
C GLU A 124 -20.13 -3.25 4.83
N TYR A 125 -19.57 -4.46 4.97
CA TYR A 125 -19.24 -5.30 3.82
C TYR A 125 -20.06 -6.57 3.65
N TYR A 126 -20.92 -6.91 4.61
CA TYR A 126 -21.77 -8.10 4.56
C TYR A 126 -23.26 -7.80 4.62
N GLU A 127 -23.70 -6.89 5.49
CA GLU A 127 -25.15 -6.59 5.64
C GLU A 127 -25.82 -5.95 4.42
N PRO A 128 -25.17 -5.04 3.64
CA PRO A 128 -25.85 -4.39 2.53
C PRO A 128 -26.19 -5.36 1.40
N VAL A 129 -25.34 -6.38 1.21
CA VAL A 129 -25.49 -7.38 0.15
C VAL A 129 -25.13 -8.78 0.69
N PRO A 130 -26.03 -9.41 1.46
CA PRO A 130 -25.72 -10.69 2.11
C PRO A 130 -25.51 -11.85 1.14
N THR A 131 -26.02 -11.74 -0.09
CA THR A 131 -25.89 -12.78 -1.12
C THR A 131 -24.72 -12.52 -2.08
N GLN A 132 -23.78 -11.64 -1.73
CA GLN A 132 -22.64 -11.32 -2.58
C GLN A 132 -21.72 -12.53 -2.77
N GLY A 133 -21.85 -13.21 -3.92
CA GLY A 133 -20.94 -14.25 -4.38
C GLY A 133 -19.71 -13.69 -5.11
N PRO A 134 -18.90 -14.53 -5.79
CA PRO A 134 -19.02 -15.98 -5.89
C PRO A 134 -18.68 -16.70 -4.57
N HIS A 135 -19.58 -17.60 -4.14
CA HIS A 135 -19.46 -18.31 -2.86
C HIS A 135 -18.47 -19.50 -2.93
N ASP A 136 -18.31 -20.07 -4.12
CA ASP A 136 -17.38 -21.18 -4.42
C ASP A 136 -15.90 -20.74 -4.35
N LEU A 137 -15.62 -19.45 -4.59
CA LEU A 137 -14.28 -18.85 -4.46
C LEU A 137 -13.92 -18.43 -3.02
N ALA A 138 -14.79 -18.67 -2.04
CA ALA A 138 -14.54 -18.39 -0.62
C ALA A 138 -13.52 -19.35 0.02
N THR A 139 -13.13 -20.41 -0.69
CA THR A 139 -12.15 -21.39 -0.23
C THR A 139 -10.76 -20.75 -0.13
N PHE A 140 -10.05 -20.96 0.99
CA PHE A 140 -8.70 -20.43 1.26
C PHE A 140 -8.57 -18.90 1.33
N GLY A 141 -9.68 -18.17 1.56
CA GLY A 141 -9.62 -16.73 1.85
C GLY A 141 -9.28 -15.84 0.66
N MET A 142 -9.56 -16.30 -0.57
CA MET A 142 -9.23 -15.61 -1.82
C MET A 142 -10.31 -14.57 -2.19
N VAL A 143 -11.58 -14.97 -2.21
CA VAL A 143 -12.74 -14.08 -2.23
C VAL A 143 -13.52 -14.30 -0.95
N ASN A 144 -13.17 -13.56 0.11
CA ASN A 144 -13.74 -13.80 1.44
C ASN A 144 -15.26 -13.65 1.46
N ASP A 145 -15.89 -14.55 2.20
CA ASP A 145 -17.33 -14.66 2.29
C ASP A 145 -17.80 -15.03 3.70
N TRP A 146 -19.10 -15.24 3.85
CA TRP A 146 -19.70 -15.90 5.00
C TRP A 146 -19.05 -17.27 5.21
N GLY A 147 -18.80 -17.64 6.47
CA GLY A 147 -18.34 -18.97 6.82
C GLY A 147 -19.35 -19.68 7.72
N PHE A 148 -19.07 -20.94 8.04
CA PHE A 148 -20.01 -21.75 8.83
C PHE A 148 -20.12 -21.28 10.29
N LEU A 149 -19.12 -20.55 10.82
CA LEU A 149 -19.19 -19.97 12.16
C LEU A 149 -20.02 -18.68 12.19
N THR A 150 -20.24 -18.04 11.06
CA THR A 150 -20.94 -16.76 10.98
C THR A 150 -22.34 -16.86 11.60
N LEU A 151 -23.16 -17.82 11.17
CA LEU A 151 -24.52 -17.98 11.67
C LEU A 151 -24.59 -18.21 13.19
N PRO A 152 -23.86 -19.17 13.80
CA PRO A 152 -23.90 -19.33 15.24
C PRO A 152 -23.36 -18.10 15.99
N LEU A 153 -22.35 -17.40 15.45
CA LEU A 153 -21.80 -16.19 16.09
C LEU A 153 -22.76 -14.99 16.02
N LEU A 154 -23.60 -14.89 14.98
CA LEU A 154 -24.65 -13.87 14.89
C LEU A 154 -25.72 -13.98 15.98
N THR A 155 -25.85 -15.13 16.64
CA THR A 155 -26.85 -15.32 17.71
C THR A 155 -26.38 -14.81 19.07
N HIS A 156 -25.12 -14.38 19.19
CA HIS A 156 -24.58 -13.75 20.39
C HIS A 156 -24.98 -12.26 20.49
N ASP A 157 -24.91 -11.71 21.71
CA ASP A 157 -25.03 -10.27 21.92
C ASP A 157 -23.79 -9.56 21.37
N LEU A 158 -23.94 -9.02 20.15
CA LEU A 158 -22.89 -8.27 19.47
C LEU A 158 -22.81 -6.84 20.03
N PRO A 159 -21.60 -6.25 20.13
CA PRO A 159 -21.46 -4.85 20.50
C PRO A 159 -22.07 -3.93 19.43
N PRO A 160 -22.27 -2.64 19.73
CA PRO A 160 -22.48 -1.63 18.70
C PRO A 160 -21.31 -1.58 17.70
N ALA A 161 -21.64 -1.34 16.43
CA ALA A 161 -20.64 -1.07 15.41
C ALA A 161 -19.89 0.24 15.73
N LEU A 162 -18.56 0.21 15.69
CA LEU A 162 -17.71 1.37 15.90
C LEU A 162 -16.98 1.70 14.60
N SER A 163 -17.37 2.78 13.92
CA SER A 163 -16.69 3.21 12.70
C SER A 163 -15.26 3.65 12.99
N PRO A 164 -14.35 3.67 12.00
CA PRO A 164 -12.96 4.09 12.21
C PRO A 164 -12.84 5.50 12.82
N LYS A 165 -13.70 6.43 12.38
CA LYS A 165 -13.80 7.78 12.92
C LYS A 165 -14.26 7.77 14.38
N ALA A 166 -15.28 6.97 14.72
CA ALA A 166 -15.78 6.86 16.09
C ALA A 166 -14.79 6.15 17.03
N ALA A 167 -13.97 5.24 16.51
CA ALA A 167 -12.86 4.59 17.21
C ALA A 167 -11.65 5.51 17.43
N GLY A 168 -11.68 6.75 16.91
CA GLY A 168 -10.55 7.68 16.99
C GLY A 168 -9.34 7.24 16.16
N LEU A 169 -9.54 6.40 15.12
CA LEU A 169 -8.44 6.00 14.26
C LEU A 169 -7.92 7.21 13.46
N PRO A 170 -6.59 7.44 13.46
CA PRO A 170 -6.00 8.60 12.83
C PRO A 170 -6.10 8.55 11.30
N LEU A 171 -6.18 9.73 10.67
CA LEU A 171 -6.17 9.88 9.22
C LEU A 171 -4.78 9.63 8.60
N THR A 172 -3.73 9.60 9.42
CA THR A 172 -2.35 9.29 9.00
C THR A 172 -1.72 8.37 10.02
N HIS A 173 -1.34 7.19 9.57
CA HIS A 173 -0.77 6.17 10.44
C HIS A 173 0.16 5.24 9.68
N ALA A 174 1.19 4.75 10.37
CA ALA A 174 2.08 3.71 9.87
C ALA A 174 2.09 2.54 10.87
N PHE A 175 1.84 1.35 10.36
CA PHE A 175 1.87 0.08 11.07
C PHE A 175 3.27 -0.55 10.97
N SER A 176 3.59 -1.39 11.94
CA SER A 176 4.90 -2.03 12.07
C SER A 176 5.23 -3.04 10.97
N ASN A 177 4.24 -3.55 10.22
CA ASN A 177 4.52 -4.31 8.99
C ASN A 177 5.03 -3.44 7.82
N GLY A 178 5.01 -2.11 7.96
CA GLY A 178 5.41 -1.16 6.93
C GLY A 178 4.24 -0.63 6.09
N HIS A 179 2.99 -0.98 6.40
CA HIS A 179 1.87 -0.33 5.74
C HIS A 179 1.61 1.03 6.38
N ALA A 180 1.45 2.07 5.55
CA ALA A 180 0.98 3.36 6.01
C ALA A 180 -0.20 3.84 5.19
N PHE A 181 -1.09 4.59 5.84
CA PHE A 181 -2.31 5.11 5.22
C PHE A 181 -2.42 6.60 5.52
N VAL A 182 -2.76 7.35 4.48
CA VAL A 182 -2.99 8.79 4.55
C VAL A 182 -4.33 9.10 3.91
N ARG A 183 -5.18 9.85 4.61
CA ARG A 183 -6.51 10.26 4.14
C ARG A 183 -6.72 11.74 4.38
N ASP A 184 -7.47 12.40 3.50
CA ASP A 184 -7.95 13.74 3.79
C ASP A 184 -9.07 13.73 4.85
N ALA A 185 -9.97 12.74 4.78
CA ALA A 185 -10.95 12.37 5.79
C ALA A 185 -11.37 10.90 5.65
N TRP A 186 -12.05 10.31 6.64
CA TRP A 186 -12.57 8.93 6.54
C TRP A 186 -13.61 8.77 5.42
N ASP A 187 -14.44 9.79 5.23
CA ASP A 187 -15.41 9.99 4.14
C ASP A 187 -14.91 10.98 3.08
N GLY A 188 -13.57 11.14 3.00
CA GLY A 188 -12.91 12.12 2.16
C GLY A 188 -12.76 11.69 0.69
N LYS A 189 -12.01 12.49 -0.07
CA LYS A 189 -11.80 12.25 -1.50
C LYS A 189 -10.56 11.43 -1.77
N THR A 190 -9.49 11.60 -0.99
CA THR A 190 -8.15 11.14 -1.36
C THR A 190 -7.57 10.22 -0.31
N ILE A 191 -7.06 9.08 -0.78
CA ILE A 191 -6.39 8.09 0.05
C ILE A 191 -5.06 7.74 -0.60
N LEU A 192 -4.00 7.74 0.21
CA LEU A 192 -2.74 7.07 -0.11
C LEU A 192 -2.65 5.82 0.77
N ALA A 193 -2.34 4.69 0.16
CA ALA A 193 -1.76 3.55 0.88
C ALA A 193 -0.31 3.41 0.44
N LEU A 194 0.56 3.04 1.37
CA LEU A 194 2.01 3.08 1.21
C LEU A 194 2.61 1.78 1.77
N ASN A 195 3.63 1.24 1.12
CA ASN A 195 4.39 0.10 1.63
C ASN A 195 5.85 0.50 1.87
N GLY A 196 6.33 0.39 3.10
CA GLY A 196 7.68 0.80 3.49
C GLY A 196 7.78 1.31 4.92
N GLY A 197 9.02 1.44 5.42
CA GLY A 197 9.28 1.91 6.78
C GLY A 197 8.65 1.05 7.89
N GLY A 198 8.65 -0.27 7.72
CA GLY A 198 8.22 -1.21 8.75
C GLY A 198 9.35 -1.56 9.73
N GLU A 199 8.95 -2.18 10.84
CA GLU A 199 9.85 -2.92 11.72
C GLU A 199 10.20 -4.28 11.10
N PRO A 200 11.23 -4.99 11.60
CA PRO A 200 11.49 -6.36 11.22
C PRO A 200 10.24 -7.27 11.28
N LEU A 201 10.04 -8.11 10.27
CA LEU A 201 8.82 -8.91 10.07
C LEU A 201 8.78 -10.19 10.91
N TYR A 202 7.62 -10.44 11.53
CA TYR A 202 7.38 -11.63 12.36
C TYR A 202 6.94 -12.85 11.56
N GLY A 203 6.26 -12.64 10.42
CA GLY A 203 5.87 -13.66 9.46
C GLY A 203 6.12 -13.19 8.03
N PRO A 204 7.37 -13.16 7.54
CA PRO A 204 7.66 -12.79 6.17
C PRO A 204 7.36 -13.95 5.21
N GLY A 205 6.58 -13.63 4.19
CA GLY A 205 6.22 -14.50 3.08
C GLY A 205 5.48 -13.68 2.04
N HIS A 206 5.34 -14.22 0.83
CA HIS A 206 4.50 -13.62 -0.20
C HIS A 206 4.82 -12.15 -0.53
N LEU A 207 6.08 -11.74 -0.36
CA LEU A 207 6.53 -10.36 -0.50
C LEU A 207 6.87 -10.02 -1.95
N HIS A 208 6.72 -8.75 -2.32
CA HIS A 208 7.16 -8.20 -3.60
C HIS A 208 8.32 -7.22 -3.44
N GLY A 209 8.86 -6.77 -4.57
CA GLY A 209 9.82 -5.67 -4.65
C GLY A 209 9.14 -4.29 -4.62
N ASP A 210 8.16 -4.11 -3.75
CA ASP A 210 7.19 -3.01 -3.74
C ASP A 210 7.41 -2.01 -2.59
N LEU A 211 8.54 -2.06 -1.87
CA LEU A 211 8.86 -1.06 -0.87
C LEU A 211 9.04 0.32 -1.54
N GLY A 212 8.52 1.38 -0.93
CA GLY A 212 8.45 2.68 -1.57
C GLY A 212 7.36 2.81 -2.64
N SER A 213 6.53 1.79 -2.85
CA SER A 213 5.31 1.85 -3.67
C SER A 213 4.17 2.50 -2.90
N PHE A 214 3.19 2.98 -3.65
CA PHE A 214 1.96 3.52 -3.11
C PHE A 214 0.78 3.36 -4.06
N ILE A 215 -0.42 3.31 -3.49
CA ILE A 215 -1.70 3.33 -4.21
C ILE A 215 -2.31 4.69 -3.98
N LEU A 216 -2.83 5.31 -5.04
CA LEU A 216 -3.48 6.62 -4.98
C LEU A 216 -4.93 6.53 -5.43
N VAL A 217 -5.82 6.82 -4.50
CA VAL A 217 -7.27 6.90 -4.72
C VAL A 217 -7.70 8.36 -4.72
N HIS A 218 -8.55 8.74 -5.67
CA HIS A 218 -9.30 9.99 -5.64
C HIS A 218 -10.74 9.77 -6.07
N ASN A 219 -11.72 10.35 -5.37
CA ASN A 219 -13.16 10.22 -5.64
C ASN A 219 -13.60 8.76 -5.88
N GLN A 220 -13.14 7.85 -5.01
CA GLN A 220 -13.42 6.41 -5.10
C GLN A 220 -12.93 5.74 -6.40
N GLU A 221 -11.85 6.26 -6.99
CA GLU A 221 -11.14 5.61 -8.09
C GLU A 221 -9.65 5.48 -7.76
N ARG A 222 -9.12 4.26 -7.90
CA ARG A 222 -7.67 4.01 -7.89
C ARG A 222 -7.11 4.50 -9.21
N LEU A 223 -6.33 5.58 -9.18
CA LEU A 223 -5.67 6.16 -10.34
C LEU A 223 -4.28 5.54 -10.51
N LEU A 224 -3.52 5.47 -9.42
CA LEU A 224 -2.31 4.64 -9.31
C LEU A 224 -2.61 3.43 -8.43
N THR A 225 -2.18 2.25 -8.85
CA THR A 225 -2.47 0.99 -8.17
C THR A 225 -1.23 0.12 -8.04
N ASP A 226 -1.33 -0.92 -7.23
CA ASP A 226 -0.39 -2.03 -7.17
C ASP A 226 -0.95 -3.21 -8.00
N PRO A 227 -0.11 -4.05 -8.66
CA PRO A 227 -0.59 -5.17 -9.46
C PRO A 227 -1.35 -6.20 -8.60
N GLY A 228 -0.92 -6.42 -7.36
CA GLY A 228 -1.47 -7.44 -6.49
C GLY A 228 -1.02 -8.85 -6.85
N HIS A 229 -1.92 -9.82 -6.69
CA HIS A 229 -1.57 -11.24 -6.73
C HIS A 229 -2.18 -11.99 -7.91
N SER A 230 -1.31 -12.59 -8.74
CA SER A 230 -1.68 -13.57 -9.77
C SER A 230 -1.50 -15.02 -9.32
N CYS A 231 -1.98 -15.95 -10.14
CA CYS A 231 -1.76 -17.38 -9.93
C CYS A 231 -0.26 -17.74 -9.90
N TYR A 232 0.22 -18.45 -8.86
CA TYR A 232 1.61 -18.93 -8.81
C TYR A 232 1.99 -19.89 -9.94
N ARG A 233 1.00 -20.49 -10.61
CA ARG A 233 1.21 -21.37 -11.78
C ARG A 233 1.43 -20.56 -13.07
N ASN A 234 1.23 -19.25 -13.03
CA ASN A 234 1.41 -18.36 -14.16
C ASN A 234 2.83 -17.73 -14.13
N LEU A 235 3.46 -17.62 -15.30
CA LEU A 235 4.78 -17.00 -15.45
C LEU A 235 4.77 -15.50 -15.09
N ILE A 236 3.60 -14.86 -15.11
CA ILE A 236 3.46 -13.44 -14.79
C ILE A 236 3.74 -13.11 -13.31
N HIS A 237 3.64 -14.10 -12.41
CA HIS A 237 3.85 -13.87 -10.98
C HIS A 237 5.27 -13.34 -10.66
N GLY A 238 6.28 -13.80 -11.39
CA GLY A 238 7.65 -13.27 -11.27
C GLY A 238 7.79 -11.84 -11.81
N LEU A 239 6.91 -11.41 -12.73
CA LEU A 239 6.92 -10.07 -13.31
C LEU A 239 6.21 -9.06 -12.41
N GLU A 240 5.05 -9.42 -11.85
CA GLU A 240 4.28 -8.53 -10.97
C GLU A 240 4.94 -8.31 -9.60
N SER A 241 5.82 -9.23 -9.17
CA SER A 241 6.55 -9.09 -7.90
C SER A 241 7.84 -8.26 -8.05
N SER A 242 8.15 -7.79 -9.27
CA SER A 242 9.32 -6.97 -9.57
C SER A 242 9.02 -5.48 -9.35
N SER A 243 10.01 -4.76 -8.81
CA SER A 243 9.98 -3.31 -8.58
C SER A 243 9.57 -2.48 -9.82
N GLN A 244 9.79 -3.01 -11.01
CA GLN A 244 9.44 -2.35 -12.27
C GLN A 244 7.94 -2.25 -12.53
N THR A 245 7.10 -2.95 -11.76
CA THR A 245 5.64 -2.96 -11.93
C THR A 245 4.89 -2.25 -10.80
N HIS A 246 5.60 -1.75 -9.79
CA HIS A 246 5.04 -1.02 -8.66
C HIS A 246 5.32 0.49 -8.79
N ASN A 247 4.62 1.34 -8.01
CA ASN A 247 4.81 2.80 -8.00
C ASN A 247 6.08 3.22 -7.22
N THR A 248 7.20 2.55 -7.50
CA THR A 248 8.52 2.76 -6.90
C THR A 248 9.56 2.98 -8.00
N CYS A 249 10.85 3.05 -7.64
CA CYS A 249 11.92 3.20 -8.62
C CYS A 249 12.81 1.97 -8.77
N SER A 250 13.55 1.94 -9.87
CA SER A 250 14.65 1.02 -10.11
C SER A 250 15.87 1.83 -10.54
N PHE A 251 17.07 1.25 -10.45
CA PHE A 251 18.32 1.95 -10.77
C PHE A 251 19.09 1.21 -11.85
N LEU A 252 19.58 1.93 -12.85
CA LEU A 252 20.50 1.39 -13.85
C LEU A 252 21.92 1.79 -13.49
N VAL A 253 22.80 0.79 -13.47
CA VAL A 253 24.23 0.96 -13.17
C VAL A 253 25.03 0.53 -14.39
N GLU A 254 25.76 1.46 -14.99
CA GLU A 254 26.71 1.12 -16.06
C GLU A 254 27.82 0.22 -15.52
N LYS A 255 28.12 -0.87 -16.22
CA LYS A 255 29.28 -1.73 -15.93
C LYS A 255 30.45 -1.26 -16.78
N GLU A 256 31.63 -1.16 -16.18
CA GLU A 256 32.88 -0.99 -16.94
C GLU A 256 33.04 -2.18 -17.89
N SER A 257 33.10 -1.90 -19.19
CA SER A 257 33.26 -2.92 -20.24
C SER A 257 34.68 -3.52 -20.17
N LEU A 258 34.80 -4.83 -19.99
CA LEU A 258 36.07 -5.56 -20.04
C LEU A 258 36.64 -5.72 -21.48
N GLY A 259 36.30 -4.81 -22.39
CA GLY A 259 36.95 -4.69 -23.71
C GLY A 259 36.56 -5.72 -24.77
N LEU A 260 35.53 -6.55 -24.53
CA LEU A 260 34.92 -7.36 -25.59
C LEU A 260 33.78 -6.58 -26.27
N GLN A 261 33.71 -6.65 -27.59
CA GLN A 261 32.74 -5.91 -28.42
C GLN A 261 31.27 -6.27 -28.08
N GLU A 262 31.04 -7.39 -27.38
CA GLU A 262 29.74 -7.88 -26.92
C GLU A 262 29.32 -7.31 -25.54
N ASP A 263 30.24 -6.67 -24.81
CA ASP A 263 30.03 -6.13 -23.45
C ASP A 263 29.61 -4.66 -23.43
N MET A 264 29.49 -4.01 -24.60
CA MET A 264 29.23 -2.56 -24.71
C MET A 264 27.78 -2.12 -24.37
N ALA A 265 26.93 -2.98 -23.79
CA ALA A 265 25.51 -2.66 -23.58
C ALA A 265 24.83 -3.36 -22.39
N LYS A 266 25.50 -3.56 -21.24
CA LYS A 266 24.85 -4.19 -20.07
C LYS A 266 24.87 -3.29 -18.84
N ALA A 267 24.05 -2.24 -18.85
CA ALA A 267 23.61 -1.63 -17.60
C ALA A 267 22.93 -2.71 -16.74
N THR A 268 23.32 -2.80 -15.47
CA THR A 268 22.68 -3.69 -14.51
C THR A 268 21.50 -2.96 -13.89
N LEU A 269 20.31 -3.57 -13.96
CA LEU A 269 19.13 -3.09 -13.26
C LEU A 269 19.19 -3.56 -11.80
N LEU A 270 19.09 -2.62 -10.86
CA LEU A 270 18.89 -2.88 -9.45
C LEU A 270 17.40 -2.86 -9.14
N GLU A 271 16.94 -3.96 -8.57
CA GLU A 271 15.59 -4.15 -8.09
C GLU A 271 15.63 -4.64 -6.64
N GLN A 272 14.51 -4.48 -5.95
CA GLN A 272 14.40 -4.96 -4.59
C GLN A 272 14.28 -6.48 -4.56
N LYS A 273 14.79 -7.10 -3.49
CA LYS A 273 14.62 -8.53 -3.26
C LYS A 273 13.23 -8.81 -2.70
N SER A 274 12.44 -9.60 -3.43
CA SER A 274 11.12 -10.10 -3.00
C SER A 274 11.19 -11.38 -2.16
N VAL A 275 12.32 -12.09 -2.16
CA VAL A 275 12.51 -13.33 -1.40
C VAL A 275 13.42 -13.08 -0.19
N LEU A 276 12.84 -13.15 1.01
CA LEU A 276 13.54 -13.03 2.28
C LEU A 276 13.66 -14.39 2.98
N PRO A 277 14.65 -14.58 3.87
CA PRO A 277 14.73 -15.78 4.70
C PRO A 277 13.50 -15.89 5.60
N ARG A 278 13.06 -17.12 5.86
CA ARG A 278 11.98 -17.40 6.81
C ARG A 278 12.47 -17.20 8.24
N ARG A 279 11.57 -16.76 9.12
CA ARG A 279 11.81 -16.75 10.57
C ARG A 279 11.89 -18.20 11.07
N LEU A 280 13.05 -18.59 11.58
CA LEU A 280 13.28 -19.95 12.06
C LEU A 280 12.59 -20.19 13.40
N ILE A 281 12.13 -21.42 13.64
CA ILE A 281 11.67 -21.88 14.96
C ILE A 281 12.77 -22.76 15.54
N LEU A 282 13.31 -22.37 16.69
CA LEU A 282 14.40 -23.06 17.39
C LEU A 282 13.91 -23.43 18.80
N ASP A 283 14.02 -24.70 19.18
CA ASP A 283 13.60 -25.22 20.48
C ASP A 283 12.17 -24.81 20.89
N GLY A 284 11.25 -24.82 19.92
CA GLY A 284 9.84 -24.45 20.11
C GLY A 284 9.61 -22.96 20.38
N LYS A 285 10.55 -22.09 19.98
CA LYS A 285 10.43 -20.63 20.07
C LYS A 285 10.75 -19.98 18.73
N PRO A 286 10.07 -18.89 18.35
CA PRO A 286 10.38 -18.22 17.10
C PRO A 286 11.67 -17.41 17.27
N GLY A 287 12.51 -17.43 16.25
CA GLY A 287 13.77 -16.68 16.19
C GLY A 287 13.57 -15.17 16.08
N ALA A 288 14.64 -14.46 15.76
CA ALA A 288 14.57 -13.01 15.54
C ALA A 288 13.68 -12.67 14.32
N PRO A 289 12.86 -11.61 14.40
CA PRO A 289 12.14 -11.07 13.24
C PRO A 289 13.10 -10.68 12.10
N ILE A 290 12.59 -10.69 10.87
CA ILE A 290 13.39 -10.54 9.64
C ILE A 290 13.38 -9.10 9.13
N ASN A 291 14.54 -8.46 9.09
CA ASN A 291 14.68 -7.10 8.57
C ASN A 291 14.56 -7.08 7.02
N ARG A 292 13.69 -6.23 6.48
CA ARG A 292 13.53 -6.04 5.01
C ARG A 292 14.50 -5.01 4.42
N GLY A 293 15.26 -4.28 5.25
CA GLY A 293 16.17 -3.22 4.82
C GLY A 293 15.48 -1.88 4.57
N ASN A 294 14.30 -1.65 5.15
CA ASN A 294 13.58 -0.38 5.11
C ASN A 294 13.52 0.27 6.50
N GLN A 295 13.35 1.59 6.55
CA GLN A 295 13.21 2.34 7.80
C GLN A 295 12.14 3.43 7.67
N LYS A 296 11.35 3.63 8.73
CA LYS A 296 10.41 4.76 8.83
C LYS A 296 11.16 6.04 9.11
N LEU A 297 10.88 7.07 8.32
CA LEU A 297 11.42 8.41 8.52
C LEU A 297 10.41 9.34 9.20
N ILE A 298 9.13 9.26 8.85
CA ILE A 298 8.04 10.07 9.43
C ILE A 298 6.69 9.44 9.11
N ALA A 299 5.70 9.65 9.98
CA ALA A 299 4.28 9.38 9.72
C ALA A 299 3.44 10.32 10.57
N GLU A 300 3.32 11.57 10.14
CA GLU A 300 2.72 12.66 10.91
C GLU A 300 1.65 13.40 10.11
N ARG A 301 0.72 14.00 10.84
CA ARG A 301 -0.29 14.88 10.27
C ARG A 301 -0.45 16.11 11.16
N ASP A 302 -0.56 17.25 10.51
CA ASP A 302 -0.98 18.49 11.14
C ASP A 302 -2.04 19.20 10.27
N ASP A 303 -3.27 19.28 10.79
CA ASP A 303 -4.44 19.85 10.12
C ASP A 303 -4.67 19.31 8.69
N ALA A 304 -4.30 20.07 7.66
CA ALA A 304 -4.54 19.76 6.26
C ALA A 304 -3.35 19.07 5.58
N VAL A 305 -2.24 18.87 6.30
CA VAL A 305 -1.00 18.29 5.75
C VAL A 305 -0.68 16.98 6.43
N SER A 306 -0.49 15.94 5.63
CA SER A 306 -0.01 14.64 6.09
C SER A 306 1.29 14.30 5.39
N VAL A 307 2.25 13.75 6.13
CA VAL A 307 3.55 13.35 5.61
C VAL A 307 3.88 11.94 6.09
N VAL A 308 4.24 11.09 5.14
CA VAL A 308 4.85 9.78 5.41
C VAL A 308 6.18 9.72 4.69
N GLY A 309 7.17 9.09 5.30
CA GLY A 309 8.51 8.97 4.75
C GLY A 309 9.19 7.67 5.08
N VAL A 310 10.00 7.17 4.14
CA VAL A 310 10.72 5.91 4.26
C VAL A 310 12.14 6.01 3.69
N GLU A 311 13.06 5.22 4.23
CA GLU A 311 14.41 4.97 3.71
C GLU A 311 14.51 3.53 3.20
N LEU A 312 15.12 3.32 2.03
CA LEU A 312 15.07 2.09 1.26
C LEU A 312 16.42 1.65 0.64
N ALA A 313 17.54 2.33 0.88
CA ALA A 313 18.80 2.02 0.21
C ALA A 313 19.22 0.56 0.38
N ALA A 314 19.06 0.02 1.59
CA ALA A 314 19.45 -1.35 1.89
C ALA A 314 18.62 -2.41 1.14
N THR A 315 17.44 -2.07 0.62
CA THR A 315 16.61 -2.98 -0.19
C THR A 315 17.19 -3.21 -1.58
N TYR A 316 17.93 -2.24 -2.11
CA TYR A 316 18.61 -2.30 -3.42
C TYR A 316 20.06 -2.75 -3.28
N GLY A 317 20.70 -2.40 -2.15
CA GLY A 317 22.11 -2.67 -1.91
C GLY A 317 23.04 -1.76 -2.71
N SER A 318 24.34 -2.11 -2.75
CA SER A 318 25.36 -1.34 -3.46
C SER A 318 25.02 -1.16 -4.95
N PRO A 319 25.26 0.01 -5.56
CA PRO A 319 25.92 1.21 -5.02
C PRO A 319 25.01 2.21 -4.28
N ILE A 320 23.73 1.91 -4.05
CA ILE A 320 22.79 2.85 -3.40
C ILE A 320 23.15 2.99 -1.92
N ARG A 321 23.34 4.24 -1.47
CA ARG A 321 23.72 4.61 -0.09
C ARG A 321 22.57 5.24 0.68
N LEU A 322 21.75 6.02 0.01
CA LEU A 322 20.53 6.62 0.54
C LEU A 322 19.47 6.53 -0.54
N PHE A 323 18.28 6.08 -0.15
CA PHE A 323 17.07 6.34 -0.92
C PHE A 323 15.95 6.67 0.06
N SER A 324 15.74 7.97 0.30
CA SER A 324 14.57 8.43 1.03
C SER A 324 13.46 8.82 0.06
N ARG A 325 12.24 8.47 0.43
CA ARG A 325 11.02 8.87 -0.27
C ARG A 325 10.03 9.43 0.73
N LEU A 326 9.53 10.63 0.47
CA LEU A 326 8.50 11.31 1.25
C LEU A 326 7.24 11.52 0.40
N TRP A 327 6.07 11.25 0.96
CA TRP A 327 4.78 11.60 0.39
C TRP A 327 4.12 12.65 1.25
N LEU A 328 3.74 13.76 0.64
CA LEU A 328 3.05 14.87 1.29
C LEU A 328 1.66 15.02 0.67
N LEU A 329 0.61 14.67 1.41
CA LEU A 329 -0.78 15.00 1.03
C LEU A 329 -1.11 16.38 1.57
N ALA A 330 -1.48 17.30 0.68
CA ALA A 330 -1.83 18.68 0.98
C ALA A 330 -3.31 18.94 0.65
N GLY A 331 -4.14 19.03 1.69
CA GLY A 331 -5.60 19.04 1.56
C GLY A 331 -6.10 17.74 0.94
N SER A 332 -7.00 17.85 -0.05
CA SER A 332 -7.61 16.69 -0.73
C SER A 332 -7.16 16.52 -2.18
N HIS A 333 -6.34 17.41 -2.71
CA HIS A 333 -6.14 17.53 -4.17
C HIS A 333 -4.68 17.51 -4.61
N VAL A 334 -3.73 17.71 -3.70
CA VAL A 334 -2.32 17.84 -4.06
C VAL A 334 -1.51 16.81 -3.31
N VAL A 335 -0.70 16.06 -4.04
CA VAL A 335 0.30 15.15 -3.49
C VAL A 335 1.67 15.54 -4.06
N PHE A 336 2.67 15.64 -3.19
CA PHE A 336 4.07 15.71 -3.62
C PHE A 336 4.78 14.42 -3.22
N VAL A 337 5.56 13.85 -4.12
CA VAL A 337 6.48 12.75 -3.84
C VAL A 337 7.90 13.27 -3.97
N VAL A 338 8.66 13.24 -2.88
CA VAL A 338 10.04 13.73 -2.85
C VAL A 338 10.99 12.56 -2.67
N ASP A 339 11.83 12.35 -3.67
CA ASP A 339 12.87 11.33 -3.67
C ASP A 339 14.24 11.99 -3.46
N THR A 340 14.98 11.55 -2.45
CA THR A 340 16.42 11.86 -2.30
C THR A 340 17.21 10.58 -2.43
N ILE A 341 18.12 10.56 -3.40
CA ILE A 341 18.92 9.40 -3.79
C ILE A 341 20.39 9.79 -3.71
N GLU A 342 21.17 8.95 -3.03
CA GLU A 342 22.64 9.01 -3.03
C GLU A 342 23.21 7.64 -3.34
N ALA A 343 24.25 7.61 -4.17
CA ALA A 343 24.95 6.40 -4.57
C ALA A 343 26.47 6.58 -4.45
N SER A 344 27.23 5.48 -4.48
CA SER A 344 28.69 5.53 -4.51
C SER A 344 29.27 5.83 -5.88
N GLN A 345 28.46 5.72 -6.92
CA GLN A 345 28.82 5.99 -8.32
C GLN A 345 27.58 6.49 -9.06
N PRO A 346 27.72 7.11 -10.24
CA PRO A 346 26.58 7.57 -11.02
C PRO A 346 25.61 6.42 -11.32
N VAL A 347 24.33 6.64 -11.05
CA VAL A 347 23.23 5.72 -11.40
C VAL A 347 22.14 6.48 -12.14
N THR A 348 21.47 5.82 -13.08
CA THR A 348 20.29 6.37 -13.75
C THR A 348 19.03 5.85 -13.06
N THR A 349 18.21 6.76 -12.54
CA THR A 349 16.95 6.38 -11.88
C THR A 349 15.83 6.18 -12.91
N VAL A 350 14.98 5.17 -12.67
CA VAL A 350 13.76 4.90 -13.43
C VAL A 350 12.58 4.93 -12.46
N TRP A 351 11.67 5.88 -12.62
CA TRP A 351 10.39 5.89 -11.89
C TRP A 351 9.33 5.13 -12.65
N ASN A 352 8.70 4.18 -11.97
CA ASN A 352 7.60 3.40 -12.51
C ASN A 352 6.28 3.92 -11.92
N TRP A 353 5.27 4.05 -12.79
CA TRP A 353 3.92 4.45 -12.41
C TRP A 353 2.92 3.48 -13.02
N LEU A 354 2.32 2.64 -12.19
CA LEU A 354 1.28 1.70 -12.57
C LEU A 354 -0.09 2.38 -12.48
N VAL A 355 -0.61 2.73 -13.65
CA VAL A 355 -1.96 3.26 -13.82
C VAL A 355 -2.95 2.11 -13.90
N ASN A 356 -4.05 2.24 -13.16
CA ASN A 356 -5.15 1.28 -13.18
C ASN A 356 -5.90 1.38 -14.52
N ASN A 357 -5.87 0.31 -15.33
CA ASN A 357 -6.64 0.17 -16.55
C ASN A 357 -7.42 -1.16 -16.57
N ARG A 358 -7.83 -1.61 -15.39
CA ARG A 358 -8.37 -2.95 -15.13
C ARG A 358 -9.45 -3.39 -16.12
N ASP A 359 -10.35 -2.47 -16.46
CA ASP A 359 -11.51 -2.69 -17.32
C ASP A 359 -11.38 -2.04 -18.71
N GLY A 360 -10.19 -1.50 -19.03
CA GLY A 360 -9.94 -0.82 -20.30
C GLY A 360 -10.59 0.56 -20.44
N GLN A 361 -11.16 1.13 -19.36
CA GLN A 361 -11.87 2.42 -19.41
C GLN A 361 -10.98 3.61 -19.07
N THR A 362 -9.70 3.40 -18.80
CA THR A 362 -8.79 4.47 -18.43
C THR A 362 -8.26 5.17 -19.68
N ILE A 363 -8.37 6.50 -19.68
CA ILE A 363 -7.73 7.34 -20.69
C ILE A 363 -6.45 7.88 -20.05
N ALA A 364 -5.33 7.67 -20.71
CA ALA A 364 -4.04 8.16 -20.23
C ALA A 364 -3.23 8.77 -21.38
N GLU A 365 -2.67 9.96 -21.13
CA GLU A 365 -1.82 10.69 -22.04
C GLU A 365 -0.49 10.98 -21.35
N SER A 366 0.63 10.75 -22.04
CA SER A 366 1.95 10.94 -21.46
C SER A 366 2.92 11.56 -22.45
N ASN A 367 3.78 12.44 -21.95
CA ASN A 367 4.98 12.96 -22.61
C ASN A 367 6.11 13.10 -21.58
N ASP A 368 7.27 13.64 -21.98
CA ASP A 368 8.45 13.78 -21.10
C ASP A 368 8.20 14.63 -19.83
N SER A 369 7.14 15.45 -19.76
CA SER A 369 6.89 16.40 -18.67
C SER A 369 5.54 16.24 -17.97
N LEU A 370 4.67 15.33 -18.41
CA LEU A 370 3.34 15.16 -17.84
C LEU A 370 2.77 13.77 -18.16
N LEU A 371 2.19 13.13 -17.15
CA LEU A 371 1.24 12.03 -17.30
C LEU A 371 -0.13 12.52 -16.82
N THR A 372 -1.14 12.47 -17.69
CA THR A 372 -2.53 12.76 -17.34
C THR A 372 -3.36 11.49 -17.44
N VAL A 373 -4.19 11.23 -16.44
CA VAL A 373 -5.02 10.04 -16.31
C VAL A 373 -6.44 10.45 -15.96
N TRP A 374 -7.41 9.92 -16.70
CA TRP A 374 -8.83 10.07 -16.42
C TRP A 374 -9.49 8.70 -16.29
N ARG A 375 -10.31 8.55 -15.25
CA ARG A 375 -11.04 7.32 -14.99
C ARG A 375 -12.32 7.60 -14.22
N ASN A 376 -13.48 7.22 -14.77
CA ASN A 376 -14.78 7.28 -14.09
C ASN A 376 -15.09 8.60 -13.37
N GLY A 377 -14.74 9.73 -13.98
CA GLY A 377 -14.96 11.07 -13.42
C GLY A 377 -13.88 11.56 -12.44
N ALA A 378 -12.88 10.74 -12.09
CA ALA A 378 -11.68 11.14 -11.36
C ALA A 378 -10.51 11.39 -12.32
N GLY A 379 -9.62 12.30 -11.95
CA GLY A 379 -8.47 12.72 -12.76
C GLY A 379 -7.19 12.86 -11.95
N LEU A 380 -6.06 12.56 -12.57
CA LEU A 380 -4.70 12.78 -12.07
C LEU A 380 -3.86 13.47 -13.15
N LYS A 381 -3.17 14.56 -12.78
CA LYS A 381 -2.01 15.07 -13.50
C LYS A 381 -0.77 14.83 -12.66
N LEU A 382 0.21 14.14 -13.22
CA LEU A 382 1.51 13.86 -12.61
C LEU A 382 2.59 14.55 -13.44
N TRP A 383 3.24 15.54 -12.86
CA TRP A 383 4.44 16.13 -13.40
C TRP A 383 5.64 15.38 -12.82
N PRO A 384 6.33 14.54 -13.62
CA PRO A 384 7.50 13.83 -13.17
C PRO A 384 8.59 14.84 -12.91
N GLY A 385 9.37 14.60 -11.87
CA GLY A 385 10.41 15.53 -11.51
C GLY A 385 11.78 15.20 -12.12
N GLY A 386 12.57 16.25 -12.32
CA GLY A 386 13.88 16.18 -12.97
C GLY A 386 13.80 16.13 -14.49
N THR A 387 14.95 15.96 -15.15
CA THR A 387 15.03 15.88 -16.61
C THR A 387 14.92 14.42 -17.06
N VAL A 388 13.71 14.01 -17.44
CA VAL A 388 13.38 12.61 -17.74
C VAL A 388 12.96 12.40 -19.20
N ARG A 389 13.12 11.17 -19.68
CA ARG A 389 12.48 10.66 -20.89
C ARG A 389 11.31 9.77 -20.49
N GLY A 390 10.11 10.13 -20.93
CA GLY A 390 8.92 9.30 -20.76
C GLY A 390 8.91 8.17 -21.77
N SER A 391 8.43 7.00 -21.36
CA SER A 391 8.11 5.89 -22.27
C SER A 391 6.62 5.85 -22.57
N HIS A 392 6.27 5.24 -23.72
CA HIS A 392 4.92 4.70 -23.90
C HIS A 392 4.62 3.65 -22.81
N PRO A 393 3.35 3.46 -22.44
CA PRO A 393 3.02 2.51 -21.39
C PRO A 393 3.39 1.09 -21.82
N VAL A 394 4.04 0.37 -20.91
CA VAL A 394 4.19 -1.08 -21.02
C VAL A 394 2.96 -1.72 -20.39
N TYR A 395 2.42 -2.75 -21.04
CA TYR A 395 1.30 -3.50 -20.48
C TYR A 395 1.75 -4.26 -19.24
N GLY A 396 1.15 -3.90 -18.11
CA GLY A 396 1.20 -4.61 -16.85
C GLY A 396 -0.13 -5.28 -16.55
N TYR A 397 -0.28 -5.68 -15.28
CA TYR A 397 -1.44 -6.40 -14.79
C TYR A 397 -1.98 -5.73 -13.54
N VAL A 398 -3.30 -5.83 -13.35
CA VAL A 398 -3.99 -5.45 -12.12
C VAL A 398 -4.98 -6.56 -11.82
N HIS A 399 -4.78 -7.23 -10.69
CA HIS A 399 -5.56 -8.40 -10.28
C HIS A 399 -6.70 -7.99 -9.35
N ASP A 400 -7.87 -8.56 -9.58
CA ASP A 400 -9.07 -8.28 -8.80
C ASP A 400 -9.13 -9.17 -7.58
N ALA A 401 -8.96 -10.47 -7.81
CA ALA A 401 -9.01 -11.53 -6.83
C ALA A 401 -7.98 -12.58 -7.23
N TYR A 402 -7.51 -13.33 -6.23
CA TYR A 402 -6.64 -14.45 -6.47
C TYR A 402 -7.43 -15.69 -6.90
N HIS A 403 -6.85 -16.49 -7.78
CA HIS A 403 -7.35 -17.80 -8.16
C HIS A 403 -6.18 -18.80 -8.27
N VAL A 404 -6.41 -20.05 -7.85
CA VAL A 404 -5.38 -21.11 -7.85
C VAL A 404 -5.06 -21.67 -9.24
N GLU A 405 -5.96 -21.41 -10.19
CA GLU A 405 -5.81 -21.76 -11.61
C GLU A 405 -5.63 -20.48 -12.43
N PRO A 406 -4.76 -20.52 -13.46
CA PRO A 406 -4.45 -19.35 -14.26
C PRO A 406 -5.59 -18.97 -15.21
N ALA A 407 -5.67 -17.68 -15.55
CA ALA A 407 -6.62 -17.05 -16.46
C ALA A 407 -8.10 -17.13 -16.01
N GLU A 408 -8.32 -17.27 -14.71
CA GLU A 408 -9.66 -17.37 -14.12
C GLU A 408 -10.24 -16.02 -13.68
N LEU A 409 -11.48 -16.03 -13.19
CA LEU A 409 -12.15 -14.83 -12.73
C LEU A 409 -11.32 -14.11 -11.66
N GLY A 410 -11.00 -12.86 -11.97
CA GLY A 410 -10.25 -11.98 -11.10
C GLY A 410 -8.77 -11.85 -11.44
N GLU A 411 -8.24 -12.73 -12.29
CA GLU A 411 -6.88 -12.55 -12.80
C GLU A 411 -6.83 -11.43 -13.85
N GLY A 412 -5.89 -10.50 -13.68
CA GLY A 412 -5.65 -9.41 -14.60
C GLY A 412 -5.25 -9.90 -15.98
N ARG A 413 -5.68 -9.18 -17.01
CA ARG A 413 -5.29 -9.43 -18.40
C ARG A 413 -4.11 -8.53 -18.79
N PRO A 414 -3.30 -8.86 -19.81
CA PRO A 414 -2.30 -7.93 -20.32
C PRO A 414 -2.93 -6.57 -20.65
N GLY A 415 -2.40 -5.49 -20.08
CA GLY A 415 -2.92 -4.14 -20.27
C GLY A 415 -4.00 -3.72 -19.27
N SER A 416 -4.41 -4.60 -18.35
CA SER A 416 -5.22 -4.22 -17.17
C SER A 416 -4.44 -3.28 -16.24
N GLY A 417 -3.12 -3.30 -16.31
CA GLY A 417 -2.24 -2.25 -15.80
C GLY A 417 -1.50 -1.55 -16.93
N LEU A 418 -1.28 -0.24 -16.80
CA LEU A 418 -0.43 0.53 -17.72
C LEU A 418 0.76 1.08 -16.95
N VAL A 419 1.96 0.55 -17.21
CA VAL A 419 3.19 0.98 -16.54
C VAL A 419 3.86 2.07 -17.37
N PHE A 420 3.82 3.30 -16.87
CA PHE A 420 4.57 4.42 -17.43
C PHE A 420 5.94 4.53 -16.75
N ARG A 421 6.99 4.70 -17.54
CA ARG A 421 8.35 4.86 -17.02
C ARG A 421 8.90 6.23 -17.37
N PHE A 422 9.46 6.89 -16.36
CA PHE A 422 10.25 8.09 -16.53
C PHE A 422 11.69 7.79 -16.16
N THR A 423 12.57 7.84 -17.14
CA THR A 423 13.99 7.52 -16.96
C THR A 423 14.80 8.81 -16.99
N GLU A 424 15.70 9.01 -16.03
CA GLU A 424 16.61 10.16 -16.08
C GLU A 424 17.45 10.16 -17.37
N LYS A 425 17.63 11.35 -17.96
CA LYS A 425 18.49 11.49 -19.16
C LYS A 425 19.98 11.41 -18.82
N THR A 426 20.35 11.56 -17.56
CA THR A 426 21.74 11.60 -17.09
C THR A 426 21.85 10.85 -15.77
N PRO A 427 22.89 10.03 -15.56
CA PRO A 427 23.12 9.39 -14.27
C PRO A 427 23.63 10.39 -13.23
N PHE A 428 23.24 10.20 -11.96
CA PHE A 428 23.63 11.06 -10.84
C PHE A 428 24.22 10.26 -9.68
N VAL A 429 25.12 10.89 -8.94
CA VAL A 429 25.63 10.38 -7.65
C VAL A 429 24.70 10.80 -6.51
N THR A 430 24.22 12.04 -6.55
CA THR A 430 23.31 12.63 -5.56
C THR A 430 22.23 13.39 -6.30
N ARG A 431 20.97 13.19 -5.91
CA ARG A 431 19.82 13.81 -6.56
C ARG A 431 18.66 13.92 -5.58
N THR A 432 18.00 15.08 -5.55
CA THR A 432 16.69 15.26 -4.90
C THR A 432 15.70 15.73 -5.93
N VAL A 433 14.49 15.17 -5.93
CA VAL A 433 13.42 15.62 -6.81
C VAL A 433 12.04 15.50 -6.22
N VAL A 434 11.20 16.41 -6.68
CA VAL A 434 9.77 16.46 -6.47
C VAL A 434 9.01 15.99 -7.72
N HIS A 435 8.20 14.96 -7.56
CA HIS A 435 7.07 14.67 -8.46
C HIS A 435 5.84 15.36 -7.89
N ALA A 436 5.17 16.16 -8.70
CA ALA A 436 3.99 16.91 -8.29
C ALA A 436 2.74 16.25 -8.88
N LEU A 437 1.75 15.94 -8.06
CA LEU A 437 0.52 15.28 -8.45
C LEU A 437 -0.68 16.17 -8.08
N ALA A 438 -1.50 16.51 -9.06
CA ALA A 438 -2.79 17.16 -8.86
C ALA A 438 -3.93 16.20 -9.17
N LEU A 439 -4.93 16.20 -8.30
CA LEU A 439 -6.09 15.33 -8.32
C LEU A 439 -7.35 16.17 -8.36
N ASP A 440 -8.28 15.86 -9.25
CA ASP A 440 -9.60 16.49 -9.23
C ASP A 440 -10.63 15.63 -9.96
N THR A 441 -11.82 16.16 -10.15
CA THR A 441 -12.76 15.62 -11.14
C THR A 441 -12.18 15.74 -12.56
N ALA A 442 -12.62 14.86 -13.47
CA ALA A 442 -12.17 14.85 -14.86
C ALA A 442 -12.31 16.23 -15.53
N ASP A 443 -13.45 16.90 -15.32
CA ASP A 443 -13.76 18.20 -15.95
C ASP A 443 -12.94 19.37 -15.37
N ALA A 444 -12.49 19.26 -14.12
CA ALA A 444 -11.71 20.30 -13.46
C ALA A 444 -10.19 20.09 -13.58
N LEU A 445 -9.76 18.92 -14.08
CA LEU A 445 -8.35 18.53 -14.10
C LEU A 445 -7.51 19.44 -15.00
N ASP A 446 -8.09 19.91 -16.11
CA ASP A 446 -7.37 20.73 -17.09
C ASP A 446 -6.91 22.07 -16.52
N ALA A 447 -7.64 22.63 -15.55
CA ALA A 447 -7.29 23.88 -14.89
C ALA A 447 -6.01 23.78 -14.03
N TRP A 448 -5.59 22.57 -13.63
CA TRP A 448 -4.39 22.39 -12.83
C TRP A 448 -3.11 22.60 -13.66
N VAL A 449 -2.22 23.43 -13.13
CA VAL A 449 -0.89 23.73 -13.66
C VAL A 449 0.17 23.58 -12.58
N LEU A 450 1.39 23.24 -13.02
CA LEU A 450 2.61 23.30 -12.21
C LEU A 450 3.42 24.52 -12.61
N GLU A 451 3.65 25.41 -11.65
CA GLU A 451 4.56 26.55 -11.75
C GLU A 451 5.85 26.20 -10.98
N THR A 452 7.00 26.29 -11.66
CA THR A 452 8.31 26.03 -11.05
C THR A 452 9.17 27.29 -11.11
N GLU A 453 9.43 27.91 -9.96
CA GLU A 453 10.28 29.11 -9.86
C GLU A 453 11.23 28.99 -8.67
N HIS A 454 12.52 29.25 -8.89
CA HIS A 454 13.54 29.32 -7.82
C HIS A 454 13.58 28.11 -6.85
N GLY A 455 13.21 26.91 -7.31
CA GLY A 455 13.16 25.70 -6.47
C GLY A 455 11.83 25.48 -5.74
N ASP A 456 10.83 26.31 -6.00
CA ASP A 456 9.45 26.13 -5.55
C ASP A 456 8.63 25.39 -6.60
N PHE A 457 7.87 24.41 -6.16
CA PHE A 457 6.93 23.62 -6.97
C PHE A 457 5.51 23.98 -6.55
N THR A 458 4.81 24.75 -7.38
CA THR A 458 3.48 25.27 -7.06
C THR A 458 2.43 24.62 -7.94
N LEU A 459 1.50 23.89 -7.32
CA LEU A 459 0.31 23.38 -7.98
C LEU A 459 -0.88 24.30 -7.70
N THR A 460 -1.56 24.73 -8.77
CA THR A 460 -2.77 25.54 -8.66
C THR A 460 -3.75 25.28 -9.78
N ASN A 461 -5.04 25.48 -9.50
CA ASN A 461 -6.11 25.55 -10.50
C ASN A 461 -6.86 26.89 -10.46
N GLY A 462 -6.21 27.95 -9.95
CA GLY A 462 -6.80 29.27 -9.71
C GLY A 462 -7.60 29.36 -8.41
N ALA A 463 -8.35 28.32 -8.03
CA ALA A 463 -9.12 28.29 -6.78
C ALA A 463 -8.34 27.70 -5.60
N LYS A 464 -7.55 26.65 -5.86
CA LYS A 464 -6.70 25.97 -4.89
C LYS A 464 -5.25 26.21 -5.27
N LYS A 465 -4.37 26.35 -4.27
CA LYS A 465 -2.94 26.56 -4.46
C LYS A 465 -2.15 25.90 -3.32
N TRP A 466 -1.10 25.19 -3.68
CA TRP A 466 -0.13 24.60 -2.75
C TRP A 466 1.27 24.69 -3.34
N SER A 467 2.23 25.10 -2.53
CA SER A 467 3.63 25.28 -2.95
C SER A 467 4.56 24.47 -2.05
N LEU A 468 5.43 23.66 -2.65
CA LEU A 468 6.50 22.95 -1.96
C LEU A 468 7.85 23.60 -2.31
N ARG A 469 8.59 24.06 -1.31
CA ARG A 469 9.93 24.61 -1.43
C ARG A 469 10.95 23.62 -0.90
N LEU A 470 11.98 23.34 -1.70
CA LEU A 470 13.20 22.66 -1.23
C LEU A 470 14.13 23.69 -0.58
N SER A 471 14.67 23.40 0.60
CA SER A 471 15.64 24.29 1.24
C SER A 471 16.98 24.26 0.49
N VAL A 472 17.53 25.45 0.22
CA VAL A 472 18.80 25.63 -0.51
C VAL A 472 20.00 25.22 0.34
N SER A 473 19.91 25.35 1.67
CA SER A 473 21.00 25.06 2.60
C SER A 473 20.95 23.64 3.18
N ASP A 474 19.81 22.98 3.08
CA ASP A 474 19.58 21.62 3.59
C ASP A 474 18.50 20.97 2.72
N THR A 475 18.90 20.15 1.75
CA THR A 475 17.98 19.52 0.79
C THR A 475 17.01 18.53 1.45
N ALA A 476 17.26 18.14 2.70
CA ALA A 476 16.34 17.33 3.48
C ALA A 476 15.21 18.18 4.11
N ALA A 477 15.39 19.49 4.28
CA ALA A 477 14.35 20.36 4.79
C ALA A 477 13.40 20.81 3.67
N LEU A 478 12.10 20.63 3.90
CA LEU A 478 11.03 20.99 2.97
C LEU A 478 10.07 21.98 3.62
N THR A 479 9.53 22.93 2.86
CA THR A 479 8.45 23.81 3.34
C THR A 479 7.26 23.72 2.40
N LEU A 480 6.09 23.35 2.94
CA LEU A 480 4.82 23.31 2.23
C LEU A 480 3.97 24.53 2.64
N THR A 481 3.46 25.27 1.67
CA THR A 481 2.65 26.48 1.91
C THR A 481 1.31 26.37 1.19
N SER A 482 0.22 26.66 1.90
CA SER A 482 -1.12 26.74 1.32
C SER A 482 -1.37 28.09 0.62
N GLY A 483 -2.34 28.15 -0.28
CA GLY A 483 -2.78 29.40 -0.92
C GLY A 483 -3.25 30.50 0.05
N HIS A 484 -3.52 30.16 1.31
CA HIS A 484 -3.87 31.10 2.37
C HIS A 484 -2.66 31.54 3.23
N GLY A 485 -1.44 31.18 2.86
CA GLY A 485 -0.22 31.57 3.55
C GLY A 485 0.13 30.73 4.78
N ARG A 486 -0.69 29.76 5.19
CA ARG A 486 -0.31 28.79 6.23
C ARG A 486 0.80 27.90 5.71
N ALA A 487 1.81 27.65 6.54
CA ALA A 487 3.00 26.90 6.15
C ALA A 487 3.36 25.81 7.17
N TRP A 488 3.98 24.76 6.64
CA TRP A 488 4.47 23.61 7.37
C TRP A 488 5.89 23.32 6.92
N ALA A 489 6.77 22.93 7.84
CA ALA A 489 8.11 22.47 7.54
C ALA A 489 8.23 20.98 7.88
N VAL A 490 8.80 20.21 6.96
CA VAL A 490 9.30 18.87 7.23
C VAL A 490 10.81 19.01 7.43
N ARG A 491 11.29 18.72 8.63
CA ARG A 491 12.69 18.96 9.01
C ARG A 491 13.34 17.68 9.53
N PRO A 492 14.64 17.48 9.27
CA PRO A 492 15.40 16.41 9.90
C PRO A 492 15.34 16.50 11.43
N LEU A 493 15.20 15.35 12.08
CA LEU A 493 15.29 15.13 13.51
C LEU A 493 16.08 13.85 13.77
N GLY A 494 17.41 13.97 13.87
CA GLY A 494 18.30 12.81 13.93
C GLY A 494 18.23 11.99 12.64
N ASN A 495 17.87 10.70 12.75
CA ASN A 495 17.68 9.79 11.60
C ASN A 495 16.23 9.77 11.08
N ALA A 496 15.38 10.67 11.56
CA ALA A 496 13.96 10.78 11.23
C ALA A 496 13.63 12.20 10.76
N TYR A 497 12.35 12.46 10.51
CA TYR A 497 11.82 13.79 10.21
C TYR A 497 10.66 14.11 11.15
N GLN A 498 10.40 15.40 11.32
CA GLN A 498 9.23 15.92 12.03
C GLN A 498 8.49 16.94 11.18
N LEU A 499 7.17 17.01 11.34
CA LEU A 499 6.29 18.00 10.73
C LEU A 499 6.00 19.11 11.74
N VAL A 500 6.34 20.35 11.38
CA VAL A 500 6.17 21.53 12.23
C VAL A 500 5.33 22.57 11.50
N ARG A 501 4.23 23.03 12.11
CA ARG A 501 3.50 24.20 11.63
C ARG A 501 4.31 25.46 11.93
N LEU A 502 4.47 26.33 10.93
CA LEU A 502 5.26 27.56 11.02
C LEU A 502 4.44 28.77 11.50
#